data_AF-A0A7W7V9K6-F1
#
_entry.id   AF-A0A7W7V9K6-F1
#
_cell.length_a   1.000
_cell.length_b   1.000
_cell.length_c   1.000
_cell.angle_alpha   90.00
_cell.angle_beta   90.00
_cell.angle_gamma   90.00
#
_symmetry.space_group_name_H-M   'P 1'
#
loop_
_entity.id
_entity.type
_entity.pdbx_description
1 polymer ?
#
loop_
_entity_poly.entity_id
_entity_poly.type
_entity_poly.pdbx_seq_one_letter_code
_entity_poly.pdbx_strand_id
1 'polypeptide(L)' 'MTSTTGTTGTTGAVCPYCGWPDDAEPFQVVSRHGTATGSTVWTRCGCGSLQVRAVDDRGVRIVSRSRPAGLPWSRAGR' A
#
# COMPACT_ATOMS: atom_id res chain seq x y z
N MET A 1 -1.83 -8.50 -27.85
CA MET A 1 -1.90 -9.31 -26.63
C MET A 1 -2.23 -8.38 -25.46
N THR A 2 -3.45 -8.56 -24.99
CA THR A 2 -4.13 -8.07 -23.78
C THR A 2 -3.44 -7.00 -22.95
N SER A 3 -3.89 -5.75 -23.09
CA SER A 3 -3.79 -4.73 -22.06
C SER A 3 -4.57 -5.21 -20.83
N THR A 4 -3.87 -5.46 -19.73
CA THR A 4 -4.53 -5.76 -18.45
C THR A 4 -5.25 -4.49 -18.01
N THR A 5 -6.54 -4.41 -18.28
CA THR A 5 -7.45 -3.49 -17.62
C THR A 5 -7.30 -3.74 -16.12
N GLY A 6 -6.57 -2.86 -15.44
CA GLY A 6 -6.51 -2.85 -13.99
C GLY A 6 -7.91 -2.53 -13.50
N THR A 7 -8.62 -3.56 -13.05
CA THR A 7 -9.87 -3.45 -12.31
C THR A 7 -9.70 -2.31 -11.31
N THR A 8 -10.53 -1.26 -11.41
CA THR A 8 -10.67 -0.29 -10.33
C THR A 8 -11.39 -1.03 -9.20
N GLY A 9 -10.63 -1.87 -8.51
CA GLY A 9 -11.10 -2.63 -7.38
C GLY A 9 -10.85 -1.79 -6.14
N THR A 10 -11.88 -1.64 -5.33
CA THR A 10 -11.72 -1.56 -3.87
C THR A 10 -11.19 -2.93 -3.38
N THR A 11 -10.03 -3.36 -3.90
CA THR A 11 -9.44 -4.67 -3.64
C THR A 11 -8.21 -4.45 -2.75
N GLY A 12 -8.36 -4.82 -1.49
CA GLY A 12 -7.29 -4.78 -0.50
C GLY A 12 -7.52 -3.69 0.52
N ALA A 13 -8.37 -3.99 1.51
CA ALA A 13 -8.27 -3.37 2.83
C ALA A 13 -7.17 -4.02 3.68
N VAL A 14 -6.47 -5.03 3.16
CA VAL A 14 -5.40 -5.74 3.83
C VAL A 14 -4.20 -5.93 2.91
N CYS A 15 -3.00 -5.95 3.49
CA CYS A 15 -1.78 -6.35 2.83
C CYS A 15 -1.91 -7.79 2.33
N PRO A 16 -1.74 -8.05 1.02
CA PRO A 16 -1.92 -9.40 0.45
C PRO A 16 -0.85 -10.41 0.89
N TYR A 17 0.23 -9.94 1.53
CA TYR A 17 1.35 -10.79 1.94
C TYR A 17 1.28 -11.23 3.41
N CYS A 18 0.68 -10.42 4.29
CA CYS A 18 0.62 -10.74 5.73
C CYS A 18 -0.77 -10.58 6.36
N GLY A 19 -1.76 -10.10 5.58
CA GLY A 19 -3.13 -9.88 6.03
C GLY A 19 -3.33 -8.62 6.88
N TRP A 20 -2.30 -7.77 7.06
CA TRP A 20 -2.42 -6.57 7.90
C TRP A 20 -3.36 -5.52 7.29
N PRO A 21 -4.30 -4.92 8.05
CA PRO A 21 -5.22 -3.92 7.50
C PRO A 21 -4.50 -2.66 7.00
N ASP A 22 -4.82 -2.20 5.81
CA ASP A 22 -4.13 -1.06 5.15
C ASP A 22 -4.42 0.29 5.82
N ASP A 23 -5.48 0.38 6.61
CA ASP A 23 -5.87 1.54 7.41
C ASP A 23 -5.39 1.48 8.86
N ALA A 24 -4.86 0.32 9.30
CA ALA A 24 -4.33 0.16 10.64
C ALA A 24 -2.80 0.36 10.68
N GLU A 25 -2.31 0.97 11.75
CA GLU A 25 -0.89 0.87 12.14
C GLU A 25 -0.49 -0.62 12.22
N PRO A 26 0.70 -1.06 11.75
CA PRO A 26 1.97 -0.35 11.76
C PRO A 26 2.53 -0.08 10.35
N PHE A 27 1.78 0.60 9.49
CA PHE A 27 2.35 1.06 8.22
C PHE A 27 3.24 2.28 8.45
N GLN A 28 4.56 2.10 8.30
CA GLN A 28 5.49 3.23 8.37
C GLN A 28 5.43 4.05 7.08
N VAL A 29 5.19 5.35 7.18
CA VAL A 29 5.39 6.28 6.05
C VAL A 29 6.90 6.42 5.78
N VAL A 30 7.34 6.06 4.58
CA VAL A 30 8.77 6.12 4.18
C VAL A 30 9.09 7.30 3.28
N SER A 31 8.10 7.83 2.56
CA SER A 31 8.22 9.07 1.80
C SER A 31 6.85 9.70 1.56
N ARG A 32 6.84 11.03 1.39
CA ARG A 32 5.68 11.79 0.96
C ARG A 32 6.14 12.84 -0.05
N HIS A 33 5.49 12.88 -1.20
CA HIS A 33 5.75 13.87 -2.23
C HIS A 33 4.44 14.55 -2.62
N GLY A 34 4.44 15.89 -2.65
CA GLY A 34 3.31 16.67 -3.16
C GLY A 34 3.21 16.56 -4.69
N THR A 35 1.99 16.65 -5.20
CA THR A 35 1.68 16.76 -6.63
C THR A 35 0.75 17.96 -6.84
N ALA A 36 0.51 18.36 -8.09
CA ALA A 36 -0.40 19.46 -8.39
C ALA A 36 -1.85 19.22 -7.90
N THR A 37 -2.25 17.95 -7.72
CA THR A 37 -3.62 17.56 -7.35
C THR A 37 -3.71 16.87 -5.99
N GLY A 38 -2.63 16.89 -5.19
CA GLY A 38 -2.62 16.23 -3.88
C GLY A 38 -1.23 15.74 -3.49
N SER A 39 -1.11 14.48 -3.10
CA SER A 39 0.16 13.88 -2.74
C SER A 39 0.24 12.39 -3.06
N THR A 40 1.46 11.90 -3.19
CA THR A 40 1.76 10.47 -3.18
C THR A 40 2.47 10.14 -1.86
N VAL A 41 2.01 9.09 -1.20
CA VAL A 41 2.57 8.60 0.06
C VAL A 41 3.06 7.17 -0.15
N TRP A 42 4.31 6.91 0.22
CA TRP A 42 4.88 5.57 0.23
C TRP A 42 4.87 5.06 1.65
N THR A 43 4.28 3.89 1.84
CA THR A 43 4.16 3.23 3.14
C THR A 43 4.79 1.84 3.09
N ARG A 44 5.39 1.42 4.19
CA ARG A 44 5.99 0.09 4.35
C ARG A 44 5.22 -0.67 5.42
N CYS A 45 4.64 -1.81 5.04
CA CYS A 45 4.03 -2.74 5.98
C CYS A 45 5.10 -3.36 6.89
N GLY A 46 4.72 -3.82 8.09
CA GLY A 46 5.61 -4.61 8.96
C GLY A 46 6.22 -5.84 8.26
N CYS A 47 5.51 -6.44 7.30
CA CYS A 47 6.04 -7.54 6.49
C CYS A 47 7.05 -7.10 5.41
N GLY A 48 7.34 -5.81 5.26
CA GLY A 48 8.26 -5.26 4.28
C GLY A 48 7.68 -4.99 2.89
N SER A 49 6.37 -5.23 2.66
CA SER A 49 5.71 -4.82 1.42
C SER A 49 5.59 -3.30 1.36
N LEU A 50 5.99 -2.69 0.23
CA LEU A 50 5.82 -1.27 -0.04
C LEU A 50 4.46 -1.02 -0.70
N GLN A 51 3.74 0.01 -0.27
CA GLN A 51 2.51 0.47 -0.91
C GLN A 51 2.64 1.93 -1.30
N VAL A 52 2.19 2.24 -2.51
CA VAL A 52 2.10 3.61 -3.02
C VAL A 52 0.64 4.04 -2.94
N ARG A 53 0.38 5.14 -2.25
CA ARG A 53 -0.94 5.71 -2.03
C ARG A 53 -1.03 7.05 -2.72
N ALA A 54 -2.02 7.22 -3.61
CA ALA A 54 -2.43 8.54 -4.07
C ALA A 54 -3.43 9.11 -3.08
N VAL A 55 -3.24 10.37 -2.69
CA VAL A 55 -4.14 11.13 -1.80
C VAL A 55 -4.53 12.39 -2.55
N ASP A 56 -5.81 12.49 -2.90
CA ASP A 56 -6.39 13.65 -3.58
C ASP A 56 -7.84 13.88 -3.12
N ASP A 57 -8.57 14.78 -3.77
CA ASP A 57 -9.98 15.08 -3.45
C ASP A 57 -10.92 13.87 -3.60
N ARG A 58 -10.47 12.79 -4.26
CA ARG A 58 -11.21 11.52 -4.36
C ARG A 58 -10.89 10.57 -3.21
N GLY A 59 -10.11 11.02 -2.23
CA GLY A 59 -9.66 10.24 -1.07
C GLY A 59 -8.35 9.50 -1.31
N VAL A 60 -8.14 8.43 -0.53
CA VAL A 60 -6.91 7.64 -0.55
C VAL A 60 -7.09 6.39 -1.41
N ARG A 61 -6.17 6.17 -2.35
CA ARG A 61 -6.19 5.00 -3.25
C ARG A 61 -4.81 4.35 -3.31
N ILE A 62 -4.75 3.03 -3.14
CA ILE A 62 -3.50 2.29 -3.30
C ILE A 62 -3.29 2.01 -4.79
N VAL A 63 -2.25 2.62 -5.37
CA VAL A 63 -1.97 2.57 -6.80
C VAL A 63 -0.87 1.58 -7.18
N SER A 64 -0.06 1.14 -6.21
CA SER A 64 0.95 0.09 -6.42
C SER A 64 1.29 -0.61 -5.11
N ARG A 65 1.68 -1.89 -5.21
CA ARG A 65 2.21 -2.69 -4.11
C ARG A 65 3.39 -3.53 -4.57
N SER A 66 4.48 -3.53 -3.79
CA SER A 66 5.63 -4.41 -4.03
C SER A 66 5.52 -5.70 -3.22
N ARG A 67 6.15 -6.76 -3.71
CA ARG A 67 6.46 -7.94 -2.88
C ARG A 67 7.41 -7.54 -1.74
N PRO A 68 7.30 -8.17 -0.56
CA PRO A 68 8.33 -8.09 0.47
C PRO A 68 9.70 -8.51 -0.05
N ALA A 69 10.77 -7.86 0.43
CA ALA A 69 12.14 -8.16 0.01
C ALA A 69 12.74 -9.45 0.61
N GLY A 70 11.96 -10.25 1.36
CA GLY A 70 12.34 -11.63 1.69
C GLY A 70 12.70 -11.93 3.15
N LEU A 71 11.99 -11.38 4.14
CA LEU A 71 11.97 -11.98 5.48
C LEU A 71 10.59 -12.59 5.74
N PRO A 72 10.50 -13.82 6.29
CA PRO A 72 9.23 -14.36 6.73
C PRO A 72 8.69 -13.45 7.82
N TRP A 73 7.60 -12.75 7.51
CA TRP A 73 6.86 -11.98 8.50
C TRP A 73 6.29 -12.95 9.54
N SER A 74 6.68 -12.79 10.79
CA SER A 74 5.96 -13.36 11.93
C SER A 74 4.93 -12.34 12.40
N ARG A 75 3.67 -12.75 12.61
CA ARG A 75 2.64 -11.92 13.27
C ARG A 75 2.94 -11.72 14.77
N ALA A 76 4.15 -11.27 15.12
CA ALA A 76 4.55 -11.03 16.49
C ALA A 76 4.10 -9.63 16.92
N GLY A 77 3.30 -9.55 17.99
CA GLY A 77 2.92 -8.32 18.66
C GLY A 77 1.43 -8.01 18.58
N ARG A 78 0.65 -8.65 19.48
CA ARG A 78 -0.66 -8.18 19.90
C ARG A 78 -0.47 -7.42 21.21
#